data_AF-A0A815NMV7-F1
#
_entry.id   AF-A0A815NMV7-F1
#
_cell.length_a   1.000
_cell.length_b   1.000
_cell.length_c   1.000
_cell.angle_alpha   90.00
_cell.angle_beta   90.00
_cell.angle_gamma   90.00
#
_symmetry.space_group_name_H-M   'P 1'
#
loop_
_entity.id
_entity.type
_entity.pdbx_description
1 polymer ?
#
loop_
_entity_poly.entity_id
_entity_poly.type
_entity_poly.pdbx_seq_one_letter_code
_entity_poly.pdbx_strand_id
1 'polypeptide(L)'
;MKFSLKFDIIFFGHCQTNIQIKILLKEPYEHSHVPDPDRFHVIRLKNEIKLRGTLSDEGAGTILFDVLRTTPLTATPGSPTNDALLQIIRRERPPMKLDHHGCLPLILR
;
A
#
# COMPACT_ATOMS: atom_id res chain seq x y z
N MET A 1 7.08 -6.33 -40.36
CA MET A 1 6.90 -7.64 -39.70
C MET A 1 5.68 -7.56 -38.79
N LYS A 2 4.61 -8.31 -39.09
CA LYS A 2 3.37 -8.34 -38.28
C LYS A 2 3.51 -9.47 -37.25
N PHE A 3 3.52 -9.15 -35.96
CA PHE A 3 3.43 -10.15 -34.90
C PHE A 3 1.95 -10.35 -34.54
N SER A 4 1.43 -11.53 -34.90
CA SER A 4 0.12 -12.02 -34.47
C SER A 4 0.34 -12.79 -33.17
N LEU A 5 -0.09 -12.22 -32.05
CA LEU A 5 -0.18 -12.94 -30.78
C LEU A 5 -1.60 -13.50 -30.67
N LYS A 6 -1.75 -14.80 -30.93
CA LYS A 6 -2.94 -15.57 -30.56
C LYS A 6 -2.92 -15.73 -29.04
N PHE A 7 -3.91 -15.18 -28.37
CA PHE A 7 -4.16 -15.46 -26.95
C PHE A 7 -5.20 -16.57 -26.86
N ASP A 8 -4.75 -17.79 -26.58
CA ASP A 8 -5.62 -18.87 -26.14
C ASP A 8 -5.94 -18.66 -24.65
N ILE A 9 -7.07 -18.00 -24.38
CA ILE A 9 -7.59 -17.84 -23.03
C ILE A 9 -8.41 -19.08 -22.70
N ILE A 10 -7.87 -19.96 -21.86
CA ILE A 10 -8.60 -21.08 -21.28
C ILE A 10 -9.63 -20.52 -20.27
N PHE A 11 -10.90 -20.53 -20.65
CA PHE A 11 -12.03 -20.28 -19.74
C PHE A 11 -12.43 -21.58 -19.05
N PHE A 12 -12.37 -21.61 -17.72
CA PHE A 12 -13.13 -22.56 -16.91
C PHE A 12 -13.69 -21.86 -15.69
N GLY A 13 -15.00 -21.99 -15.46
CA GLY A 13 -15.63 -21.66 -14.19
C GLY A 13 -16.80 -20.68 -14.29
N HIS A 14 -17.91 -21.18 -14.81
CA HIS A 14 -19.24 -20.59 -14.78
C HIS A 14 -19.65 -20.12 -13.36
N CYS A 15 -20.06 -18.85 -13.20
CA CYS A 15 -21.22 -18.52 -12.38
C CYS A 15 -21.81 -17.19 -12.86
N GLN A 16 -23.06 -17.27 -13.33
CA GLN A 16 -23.82 -16.15 -13.90
C GLN A 16 -24.12 -15.10 -12.83
N THR A 17 -23.60 -13.89 -12.99
CA THR A 17 -24.36 -12.69 -12.61
C THR A 17 -24.32 -11.71 -13.77
N ASN A 18 -25.51 -11.20 -14.09
CA ASN A 18 -25.86 -10.37 -15.22
C ASN A 18 -25.26 -8.96 -15.06
N ILE A 19 -23.94 -8.84 -15.21
CA ILE A 19 -23.27 -7.56 -15.29
C ILE A 19 -23.21 -7.23 -16.77
N GLN A 20 -24.11 -6.36 -17.23
CA GLN A 20 -23.92 -5.63 -18.47
C GLN A 20 -22.64 -4.80 -18.32
N ILE A 21 -21.50 -5.41 -18.64
CA ILE A 21 -20.24 -4.72 -18.82
C ILE A 21 -20.45 -3.91 -20.09
N LYS A 22 -21.00 -2.70 -19.96
CA LYS A 22 -20.75 -1.62 -20.91
C LYS A 22 -19.24 -1.40 -20.85
N ILE A 23 -18.52 -2.10 -21.72
CA ILE A 23 -17.10 -1.86 -21.96
C ILE A 23 -17.03 -0.45 -22.53
N LEU A 24 -16.87 0.52 -21.63
CA LEU A 24 -16.61 1.89 -21.97
C LEU A 24 -15.17 1.90 -22.49
N LEU A 25 -15.00 1.60 -23.78
CA LEU A 25 -13.78 1.84 -24.55
C LEU A 25 -13.54 3.37 -24.64
N LYS A 26 -13.37 4.06 -23.50
CA LYS A 26 -12.02 4.14 -22.99
C LYS A 26 -10.92 4.30 -24.03
N GLU A 27 -10.95 5.26 -24.97
CA GLU A 27 -9.80 5.51 -25.86
C GLU A 27 -8.51 5.37 -25.03
N PRO A 28 -7.54 4.53 -25.46
CA PRO A 28 -6.32 4.37 -24.70
C PRO A 28 -5.69 5.74 -24.60
N TYR A 29 -5.75 6.33 -23.40
CA TYR A 29 -5.23 7.65 -23.14
C TYR A 29 -3.77 7.67 -23.63
N GLU A 30 -3.43 8.57 -24.55
CA GLU A 30 -2.07 8.75 -25.11
C GLU A 30 -1.01 9.09 -24.02
N HIS A 31 -1.42 9.19 -22.76
CA HIS A 31 -0.57 9.52 -21.61
C HIS A 31 -0.54 8.39 -20.57
N SER A 32 -0.78 7.13 -21.00
CA SER A 32 -0.50 5.97 -20.15
C SER A 32 1.01 5.69 -20.15
N HIS A 33 1.74 6.42 -19.31
CA HIS A 33 3.13 6.06 -19.01
C HIS A 33 3.15 4.77 -18.20
N VAL A 34 4.03 3.85 -18.58
CA VAL A 34 4.30 2.65 -17.77
C VAL A 34 4.63 3.12 -16.35
N PRO A 35 3.98 2.56 -15.31
CA PRO A 35 4.28 2.91 -13.94
C PRO A 35 5.78 2.72 -13.69
N ASP A 36 6.41 3.76 -13.16
CA ASP A 36 7.82 3.72 -12.80
C ASP A 36 8.06 2.53 -11.85
N PRO A 37 8.82 1.51 -12.27
CA PRO A 37 9.00 0.29 -11.49
C PRO A 37 9.63 0.58 -10.13
N ASP A 38 10.42 1.64 -10.01
CA ASP A 38 11.05 2.03 -8.75
C ASP A 38 10.03 2.54 -7.73
N ARG A 39 8.91 3.13 -8.20
CA ARG A 39 7.83 3.60 -7.32
C ARG A 39 7.02 2.47 -6.73
N PHE A 40 7.03 1.29 -7.35
CA PHE A 40 6.30 0.13 -6.83
C PHE A 40 6.82 -0.28 -5.45
N HIS A 41 8.14 -0.28 -5.28
CA HIS A 41 8.78 -0.60 -4.00
C HIS A 41 8.42 0.41 -2.91
N VAL A 42 8.40 1.70 -3.24
CA VAL A 42 8.02 2.77 -2.32
C VAL A 42 6.55 2.66 -1.90
N ILE A 43 5.65 2.35 -2.84
CA ILE A 43 4.23 2.16 -2.56
C ILE A 43 4.02 0.96 -1.64
N ARG A 44 4.67 -0.17 -1.94
CA ARG A 44 4.60 -1.39 -1.12
C ARG A 44 5.07 -1.11 0.30
N LEU A 45 6.23 -0.47 0.45
CA LEU A 45 6.78 -0.11 1.75
C LEU A 45 5.85 0.80 2.56
N LYS A 46 5.27 1.83 1.93
CA LYS A 46 4.31 2.72 2.60
C LYS A 46 3.05 1.97 3.05
N ASN A 47 2.52 1.09 2.22
CA ASN A 47 1.32 0.32 2.53
C ASN A 47 1.56 -0.63 3.70
N GLU A 48 2.70 -1.31 3.73
CA GLU A 48 3.08 -2.19 4.84
C GLU A 48 3.22 -1.42 6.16
N ILE A 49 3.91 -0.27 6.12
CA ILE A 49 4.08 0.61 7.27
C ILE A 49 2.74 1.12 7.79
N LYS A 50 1.82 1.51 6.90
CA LYS A 50 0.46 1.95 7.27
C LYS A 50 -0.30 0.80 7.91
N LEU A 51 -0.31 -0.37 7.27
CA LEU A 51 -1.02 -1.56 7.77
C LEU A 51 -0.56 -1.93 9.18
N ARG A 52 0.76 -2.05 9.40
CA ARG A 52 1.31 -2.35 10.72
C ARG A 52 1.13 -1.20 11.70
N GLY A 53 1.19 0.05 11.25
CA GLY A 53 0.90 1.22 12.07
C GLY A 53 -0.53 1.25 12.61
N THR A 54 -1.50 0.74 11.85
CA THR A 54 -2.91 0.68 12.24
C THR A 54 -3.26 -0.57 13.06
N LEU A 55 -2.64 -1.72 12.75
CA LEU A 55 -3.06 -3.03 13.30
C LEU A 55 -2.12 -3.59 14.37
N SER A 56 -0.87 -3.12 14.46
CA SER A 56 0.14 -3.69 15.37
C SER A 56 0.46 -2.77 16.54
N ASP A 57 0.61 -3.37 17.73
CA ASP A 57 1.02 -2.71 18.96
C ASP A 57 2.55 -2.55 19.10
N GLU A 58 3.31 -3.00 18.10
CA GLU A 58 4.77 -2.92 18.09
C GLU A 58 5.30 -1.48 18.24
N GLY A 59 6.59 -1.31 18.57
CA GLY A 59 7.23 0.02 18.54
C GLY A 59 7.39 0.55 17.11
N ALA A 60 7.24 1.87 16.91
CA ALA A 60 7.38 2.47 15.58
C ALA A 60 8.79 2.25 14.97
N GLY A 61 9.83 2.21 15.80
CA GLY A 61 11.19 1.87 15.37
C GLY A 61 11.31 0.41 14.93
N THR A 62 10.63 -0.52 15.61
CA THR A 62 10.60 -1.95 15.27
C THR A 62 9.92 -2.17 13.92
N ILE A 63 8.74 -1.58 13.72
CA ILE A 63 8.01 -1.64 12.45
C ILE A 63 8.88 -1.11 11.31
N LEU A 64 9.51 0.06 11.51
CA LEU A 64 10.37 0.66 10.49
C LEU A 64 11.57 -0.22 10.16
N PHE A 65 12.27 -0.72 11.19
CA PHE A 65 13.44 -1.57 11.02
C PHE A 65 13.10 -2.85 10.25
N ASP A 66 12.03 -3.54 10.63
CA ASP A 66 11.61 -4.78 9.99
C ASP A 66 11.17 -4.58 8.54
N VAL A 67 10.42 -3.50 8.27
CA VAL A 67 9.97 -3.21 6.91
C VAL A 67 11.15 -2.81 6.01
N LEU A 68 12.09 -2.00 6.51
CA LEU A 68 13.29 -1.65 5.74
C LEU A 68 14.22 -2.84 5.50
N ARG A 69 14.25 -3.81 6.42
CA ARG A 69 15.01 -5.06 6.24
C ARG A 69 14.45 -5.92 5.12
N THR A 70 13.12 -5.94 4.95
CA THR A 70 12.43 -6.78 3.95
C THR A 70 12.22 -6.07 2.62
N THR A 71 12.10 -4.74 2.64
CA THR A 71 11.94 -3.88 1.47
C THR A 71 12.92 -2.71 1.61
N PRO A 72 14.19 -2.89 1.19
CA PRO A 72 15.18 -1.83 1.31
C PRO A 72 14.77 -0.62 0.47
N LEU A 73 14.99 0.58 1.01
CA LEU A 73 14.82 1.82 0.24
C LEU A 73 15.91 1.86 -0.83
N THR A 74 15.51 1.68 -2.09
CA THR A 74 16.35 2.06 -3.21
C THR A 74 16.51 3.58 -3.19
N ALA A 75 17.72 4.06 -3.49
CA ALA A 75 18.04 5.48 -3.60
C ALA A 75 17.43 6.07 -4.89
N THR A 76 16.11 6.04 -4.98
CA THR A 76 15.35 6.64 -6.08
C THR A 76 14.95 8.06 -5.67
N PRO A 77 15.07 9.06 -6.56
CA PRO A 77 14.60 10.40 -6.27
C PRO A 77 13.12 10.38 -5.84
N GLY A 78 12.84 10.92 -4.65
CA GLY A 78 11.50 10.91 -4.06
C GLY A 78 11.22 9.75 -3.10
N SER A 79 12.21 8.89 -2.79
CA SER A 79 12.09 7.92 -1.71
C SER A 79 11.84 8.63 -0.36
N PRO A 80 10.89 8.16 0.46
CA PRO A 80 10.62 8.77 1.75
C PRO A 80 11.82 8.59 2.70
N THR A 81 12.14 9.62 3.48
CA THR A 81 13.15 9.53 4.54
C THR A 81 12.64 8.68 5.70
N ASN A 82 13.56 8.14 6.51
CA ASN A 82 13.19 7.38 7.71
C ASN A 82 12.29 8.20 8.65
N ASP A 83 12.55 9.49 8.83
CA ASP A 83 11.71 10.37 9.65
C ASP A 83 10.30 10.53 9.07
N ALA A 84 10.18 10.66 7.74
CA ALA A 84 8.88 10.73 7.08
C ALA A 84 8.09 9.42 7.28
N LEU A 85 8.77 8.26 7.26
CA LEU A 85 8.16 6.97 7.52
C LEU A 85 7.72 6.81 8.98
N LEU A 86 8.54 7.25 9.94
CA LEU A 86 8.16 7.28 11.36
C LEU A 86 6.94 8.17 11.61
N GLN A 87 6.85 9.32 10.95
CA GLN A 87 5.68 10.19 11.03
C GLN A 87 4.43 9.51 10.48
N ILE A 88 4.54 8.73 9.40
CA ILE A 88 3.41 7.93 8.89
C ILE A 88 2.95 6.94 9.96
N ILE A 89 3.85 6.17 10.56
CA ILE A 89 3.49 5.20 11.62
C ILE A 89 2.74 5.89 12.77
N ARG A 90 3.23 7.05 13.22
CA ARG A 90 2.60 7.82 14.30
C ARG A 90 1.20 8.31 13.95
N ARG A 91 0.96 8.69 12.69
CA ARG A 91 -0.35 9.18 12.21
C ARG A 91 -1.37 8.07 12.02
N GLU A 92 -0.91 6.89 11.63
CA GLU A 92 -1.79 5.74 11.35
C GLU A 92 -2.19 4.99 12.62
N ARG A 93 -1.50 5.26 13.74
CA ARG A 93 -1.91 4.73 15.04
C ARG A 93 -3.21 5.37 15.51
N PRO A 94 -4.15 4.57 16.00
CA PRO A 94 -5.34 5.13 16.64
C PRO A 94 -4.91 5.99 17.83
N PRO A 95 -5.57 7.15 18.04
CA PRO A 95 -5.31 7.96 19.21
C PRO A 95 -5.59 7.11 20.45
N MET A 96 -4.72 7.26 21.44
CA MET A 96 -4.85 6.58 22.71
C MET A 96 -6.20 6.92 23.33
N LYS A 97 -7.04 5.90 23.58
CA LYS A 97 -8.34 6.11 24.19
C LYS A 97 -8.15 6.61 25.61
N LEU A 98 -8.65 7.82 25.88
CA LEU A 98 -8.75 8.36 27.22
C LEU A 98 -9.88 7.63 27.96
N ASP A 99 -9.76 7.54 29.28
CA ASP A 99 -10.83 7.06 30.14
C ASP A 99 -12.02 8.05 30.20
N HIS A 100 -13.08 7.66 30.89
CA HIS A 100 -14.29 8.50 31.09
C HIS A 100 -13.99 9.83 31.81
N HIS A 101 -12.81 9.96 32.43
CA HIS A 101 -12.34 11.15 33.12
C HIS A 101 -11.38 11.99 32.25
N GLY A 102 -11.21 11.65 30.98
CA GLY A 102 -10.29 12.35 30.07
C GLY A 102 -8.82 12.11 30.38
N CYS A 103 -8.50 11.08 31.16
CA CYS A 103 -7.14 10.76 31.57
C CYS A 103 -6.59 9.56 30.80
N LEU A 104 -5.27 9.39 30.83
CA LEU A 104 -4.64 8.18 30.28
C LEU A 104 -5.11 6.94 31.07
N PRO A 105 -5.27 5.78 30.42
CA PRO A 105 -5.54 4.50 31.08
C PRO A 105 -4.53 4.21 32.19
N LEU A 106 -4.98 3.55 33.26
CA LEU A 106 -4.19 3.24 34.47
C LEU A 106 -2.86 2.53 34.20
N ILE A 107 -2.74 1.75 33.12
CA ILE A 107 -1.51 1.04 32.75
C ILE A 107 -0.37 2.02 32.37
N LEU A 108 -0.72 3.26 32.01
CA LEU A 108 0.20 4.27 31.51
C LEU A 108 0.29 5.50 32.43
N ARG A 109 -0.22 5.37 33.66
CA ARG A 109 -0.04 6.33 34.76
C ARG A 109 1.03 5.82 35.72
#